data_AF-A0AAV2H4F0-F1
#
_entry.id   AF-A0AAV2H4F0-F1
#
_cell.length_a   1.000
_cell.length_b   1.000
_cell.length_c   1.000
_cell.angle_alpha   90.00
_cell.angle_beta   90.00
_cell.angle_gamma   90.00
#
_symmetry.space_group_name_H-M   'P 1'
#
loop_
_entity.id
_entity.type
_entity.pdbx_description
1 polymer ?
#
loop_
_entity_poly.entity_id
_entity_poly.type
_entity_poly.pdbx_seq_one_letter_code
_entity_poly.pdbx_strand_id
1 'polypeptide(L)'
;MFVTVRYGDDQEQLFNPNSRNNLFLLNVKNRCQCQSEDVIDVSDERGNLKNLSNFPKEYAKEYLKDRERLVLVRRDYDKSSYSTQNNLSRQGIFKPLLQSLAGNQEFIDKLNSQIDESSLSELSTKSQRPSTFDVDEFRAVRSRSRSSMTSSKKPLPKRGSRTSGLRKSATNS
;
A
#
# COMPACT_ATOMS: atom_id res chain seq x y z
N MET A 1 -10.62 13.89 -6.36
CA MET A 1 -9.53 14.04 -5.38
C MET A 1 -8.21 14.04 -6.13
N PHE A 2 -7.39 15.07 -5.90
CA PHE A 2 -6.04 15.18 -6.45
C PHE A 2 -5.12 15.74 -5.37
N VAL A 3 -3.83 15.43 -5.46
CA VAL A 3 -2.79 15.95 -4.58
C VAL A 3 -1.69 16.58 -5.41
N THR A 4 -1.00 17.56 -4.82
CA THR A 4 0.14 18.24 -5.44
C THR A 4 1.42 17.79 -4.77
N VAL A 5 2.39 17.29 -5.53
CA VAL A 5 3.72 16.94 -5.02
C VAL A 5 4.72 17.98 -5.51
N ARG A 6 5.47 18.57 -4.57
CA ARG A 6 6.53 19.56 -4.79
C ARG A 6 7.91 18.89 -4.78
N TYR A 7 8.76 19.25 -5.74
CA TYR A 7 10.10 18.68 -5.89
C TYR A 7 11.03 19.62 -6.67
N GLY A 8 12.33 19.32 -6.67
CA GLY A 8 13.37 20.05 -7.41
C GLY A 8 13.40 21.54 -7.09
N ASP A 9 13.52 22.35 -8.13
CA ASP A 9 13.49 23.81 -8.08
C ASP A 9 12.04 24.33 -8.05
N ASP A 10 11.37 24.08 -6.90
CA ASP A 10 9.97 24.45 -6.62
C ASP A 10 8.95 24.01 -7.68
N GLN A 11 9.23 22.91 -8.37
CA GLN A 11 8.33 22.30 -9.33
C GLN A 11 7.17 21.62 -8.62
N GLU A 12 5.99 21.64 -9.25
CA GLU A 12 4.79 21.02 -8.72
C GLU A 12 4.14 20.11 -9.76
N GLN A 13 3.63 18.96 -9.32
CA GLN A 13 2.85 18.07 -10.18
C GLN A 13 1.62 17.50 -9.48
N LEU A 14 0.54 17.37 -10.25
CA LEU A 14 -0.70 16.76 -9.81
C LEU A 14 -0.69 15.23 -9.99
N PHE A 15 -1.16 14.54 -8.96
CA PHE A 15 -1.29 13.09 -8.92
C PHE A 15 -2.69 12.66 -8.49
N ASN A 16 -3.12 11.52 -9.02
CA ASN A 16 -4.37 10.86 -8.63
C ASN A 16 -4.11 9.87 -7.48
N PRO A 17 -4.59 10.14 -6.26
CA PRO A 17 -4.43 9.24 -5.11
C PRO A 17 -5.36 8.02 -5.15
N ASN A 18 -6.23 7.89 -6.16
CA ASN A 18 -7.03 6.68 -6.40
C ASN A 18 -6.20 5.56 -7.06
N SER A 19 -5.04 5.28 -6.50
CA SER A 19 -4.14 4.20 -6.90
C SER A 19 -3.49 3.58 -5.66
N ARG A 20 -2.95 2.37 -5.79
CA ARG A 20 -2.20 1.74 -4.71
C ARG A 20 -0.94 2.55 -4.40
N ASN A 21 -0.51 2.56 -3.14
CA ASN A 21 0.66 3.30 -2.68
C ASN A 21 1.92 3.00 -3.51
N ASN A 22 2.17 1.74 -3.85
CA ASN A 22 3.30 1.39 -4.69
C ASN A 22 3.22 2.00 -6.12
N LEU A 23 2.04 2.01 -6.74
CA LEU A 23 1.81 2.60 -8.06
C LEU A 23 1.83 4.13 -8.01
N PHE A 24 1.30 4.71 -6.93
CA PHE A 24 1.36 6.14 -6.67
C PHE A 24 2.82 6.61 -6.57
N LEU A 25 3.62 5.98 -5.71
CA LEU A 25 5.04 6.29 -5.55
C LEU A 25 5.81 6.04 -6.85
N LEU A 26 5.54 4.95 -7.59
CA LEU A 26 6.17 4.72 -8.89
C LEU A 26 5.85 5.83 -9.90
N ASN A 27 4.61 6.31 -9.94
CA ASN A 27 4.20 7.40 -10.82
C ASN A 27 4.89 8.73 -10.44
N VAL A 28 4.96 9.02 -9.13
CA VAL A 28 5.71 10.18 -8.61
C VAL A 28 7.18 10.09 -9.02
N LYS A 29 7.81 8.93 -8.81
CA LYS A 29 9.20 8.67 -9.18
C LYS A 29 9.47 8.94 -10.67
N ASN A 30 8.62 8.39 -11.54
CA ASN A 30 8.77 8.50 -12.99
C ASN A 30 8.61 9.95 -13.50
N ARG A 31 7.79 10.76 -12.83
CA ARG A 31 7.48 12.11 -13.30
C ARG A 31 8.29 13.21 -12.61
N CYS A 32 8.90 12.93 -11.46
CA CYS A 32 9.65 13.89 -10.66
C CYS A 32 11.17 13.75 -10.76
N GLN A 33 11.69 13.16 -11.85
CA GLN A 33 13.12 13.05 -12.17
C GLN A 33 13.95 12.27 -11.13
N CYS A 34 13.35 11.30 -10.45
CA CYS A 34 14.06 10.41 -9.53
C CYS A 34 14.76 9.26 -10.27
N GLN A 35 15.86 8.74 -9.71
CA GLN A 35 16.58 7.60 -10.26
C GLN A 35 15.89 6.28 -9.93
N SER A 36 16.06 5.24 -10.74
CA SER A 36 15.41 3.93 -10.56
C SER A 36 15.77 3.24 -9.24
N GLU A 37 16.91 3.58 -8.65
CA GLU A 37 17.41 3.04 -7.39
C GLU A 37 16.92 3.84 -6.18
N ASP A 38 16.40 5.06 -6.38
CA ASP A 38 15.97 5.93 -5.29
C ASP A 38 14.76 5.34 -4.54
N VAL A 39 14.87 5.24 -3.22
CA VAL A 39 13.73 4.97 -2.35
C VAL A 39 13.10 6.30 -2.00
N ILE A 40 11.86 6.52 -2.42
CA ILE A 40 11.15 7.78 -2.22
C ILE A 40 9.92 7.60 -1.34
N ASP A 41 9.52 8.67 -0.69
CA ASP A 41 8.25 8.82 0.00
C ASP A 41 7.76 10.27 -0.13
N VAL A 42 6.65 10.60 0.52
CA VAL A 42 6.10 11.95 0.57
C VAL A 42 5.89 12.39 2.01
N SER A 43 6.14 13.67 2.27
CA SER A 43 5.79 14.33 3.52
C SER A 43 4.80 15.46 3.27
N ASP A 44 4.17 15.99 4.32
CA ASP A 44 3.50 17.28 4.24
C ASP A 44 4.51 18.44 4.29
N GLU A 45 4.01 19.68 4.13
CA GLU A 45 4.84 20.90 4.21
C GLU A 45 5.41 21.15 5.61
N ARG A 46 4.95 20.43 6.63
CA ARG A 46 5.42 20.53 8.02
C ARG A 46 6.44 19.45 8.36
N GLY A 47 6.85 18.61 7.41
CA GLY A 47 7.81 17.53 7.61
C GLY A 47 7.22 16.27 8.23
N ASN A 48 5.89 16.08 8.22
CA ASN A 48 5.28 14.83 8.64
C ASN A 48 5.29 13.82 7.49
N LEU A 49 5.94 12.67 7.68
CA LEU A 49 6.01 11.60 6.70
C LEU A 49 4.68 10.87 6.56
N LYS A 50 4.33 10.49 5.33
CA LYS A 50 3.15 9.66 5.06
C LYS A 50 3.44 8.17 5.12
N ASN A 51 4.70 7.77 5.03
CA ASN A 51 5.16 6.38 5.12
C ASN A 51 4.40 5.44 4.16
N LEU A 52 4.08 5.92 2.96
CA LEU A 52 3.29 5.15 1.98
C LEU A 52 4.03 3.87 1.57
N SER A 53 5.37 3.87 1.66
CA SER A 53 6.20 2.70 1.38
C SER A 53 5.88 1.50 2.27
N ASN A 54 5.35 1.73 3.48
CA ASN A 54 5.08 0.68 4.46
C ASN A 54 3.78 -0.08 4.14
N PHE A 55 2.88 0.55 3.38
CA PHE A 55 1.56 0.00 3.05
C PHE A 55 1.36 -0.12 1.53
N PRO A 56 2.21 -0.86 0.80
CA PRO A 56 2.27 -0.80 -0.66
C PRO A 56 0.99 -1.25 -1.38
N LYS A 57 0.15 -2.06 -0.71
CA LYS A 57 -1.09 -2.63 -1.28
C LYS A 57 -2.32 -1.74 -1.05
N GLU A 58 -2.22 -0.78 -0.14
CA GLU A 58 -3.33 0.11 0.24
C GLU A 58 -3.42 1.30 -0.70
N TYR A 59 -4.55 2.01 -0.67
CA TYR A 59 -4.76 3.14 -1.55
C TYR A 59 -4.21 4.44 -0.97
N ALA A 60 -3.54 5.25 -1.79
CA ALA A 60 -2.96 6.52 -1.36
C ALA A 60 -4.01 7.49 -0.80
N LYS A 61 -5.25 7.43 -1.29
CA LYS A 61 -6.35 8.24 -0.78
C LYS A 61 -6.70 8.02 0.70
N GLU A 62 -6.26 6.91 1.30
CA GLU A 62 -6.49 6.61 2.72
C GLU A 62 -5.50 7.37 3.63
N TYR A 63 -4.35 7.77 3.07
CA TYR A 63 -3.25 8.45 3.77
C TYR A 63 -3.11 9.93 3.41
N LEU A 64 -3.63 10.30 2.25
CA LEU A 64 -3.53 11.64 1.68
C LEU A 64 -4.87 12.38 1.78
N LYS A 65 -4.82 13.68 2.04
CA LYS A 65 -6.01 14.54 2.10
C LYS A 65 -6.33 15.12 0.72
N ASP A 66 -7.59 15.50 0.49
CA ASP A 66 -7.98 16.13 -0.77
C ASP A 66 -7.29 17.50 -0.92
N ARG A 67 -6.72 17.76 -2.10
CA ARG A 67 -5.95 18.96 -2.43
C ARG A 67 -4.75 19.20 -1.52
N GLU A 68 -4.22 18.15 -0.90
CA GLU A 68 -3.03 18.24 -0.04
C GLU A 68 -1.78 18.60 -0.87
N ARG A 69 -0.94 19.49 -0.31
CA ARG A 69 0.39 19.79 -0.82
C ARG A 69 1.41 18.94 -0.09
N LEU A 70 2.16 18.19 -0.86
CA LEU A 70 3.14 17.22 -0.40
C LEU A 70 4.52 17.62 -0.87
N VAL A 71 5.54 17.26 -0.11
CA VAL A 71 6.94 17.42 -0.45
C VAL A 71 7.52 16.05 -0.76
N LEU A 72 8.20 15.92 -1.90
CA LEU A 72 8.89 14.71 -2.27
C LEU A 72 10.15 14.54 -1.43
N VAL A 73 10.33 13.36 -0.84
CA VAL A 73 11.52 13.03 -0.04
C VAL A 73 12.17 11.74 -0.50
N ARG A 74 13.50 11.68 -0.38
CA ARG A 74 14.31 10.48 -0.66
C ARG A 74 14.83 9.90 0.64
N ARG A 75 14.80 8.58 0.77
CA ARG A 75 15.37 7.84 1.88
C ARG A 75 16.75 7.32 1.48
N ASP A 76 17.78 7.82 2.16
CA ASP A 76 19.15 7.39 2.03
C ASP A 76 19.47 6.34 3.10
N TYR A 77 19.94 5.17 2.69
CA TYR A 77 20.47 4.18 3.61
C TYR A 77 21.98 4.32 3.65
N ASP A 78 22.54 4.54 4.85
CA ASP A 78 23.98 4.52 5.01
C ASP A 78 24.48 3.09 4.77
N LYS A 79 25.28 2.92 3.72
CA LYS A 79 25.91 1.64 3.36
C LYS A 79 27.14 1.35 4.22
N SER A 80 27.57 2.28 5.08
CA SER A 80 28.83 2.21 5.85
C SER A 80 28.71 1.50 7.21
N SER A 81 27.51 1.20 7.69
CA SER A 81 27.27 0.60 9.01
C SER A 81 27.55 -0.91 9.07
N TYR A 82 28.80 -1.28 8.79
CA TYR A 82 29.39 -2.57 9.20
C TYR A 82 29.91 -2.56 10.65
N SER A 83 29.78 -1.44 11.38
CA SER A 83 30.23 -1.34 12.77
C SER A 83 29.09 -1.33 13.78
N THR A 84 29.01 -2.44 14.52
CA THR A 84 28.68 -2.51 15.96
C THR A 84 27.24 -2.15 16.38
N GLN A 85 26.44 -3.20 16.56
CA GLN A 85 25.43 -3.37 17.60
C GLN A 85 24.61 -2.13 18.04
N ASN A 86 23.98 -1.43 17.10
CA ASN A 86 22.81 -0.63 17.43
C ASN A 86 21.75 -0.78 16.34
N ASN A 87 20.73 -1.60 16.63
CA ASN A 87 19.61 -1.93 15.73
C ASN A 87 18.76 -0.70 15.33
N LEU A 88 19.00 0.48 15.92
CA LEU A 88 18.35 1.75 15.54
C LEU A 88 18.88 2.34 14.23
N SER A 89 20.11 2.02 13.81
CA SER A 89 20.77 2.63 12.65
C SER A 89 20.32 2.10 11.27
N ARG A 90 19.35 1.16 11.23
CA ARG A 90 18.75 0.70 9.96
C ARG A 90 17.67 1.63 9.42
N GLN A 91 17.32 2.66 10.18
CA GLN A 91 16.38 3.68 9.80
C GLN A 91 17.07 4.66 8.84
N GLY A 92 16.76 4.54 7.55
CA GLY A 92 17.34 5.40 6.52
C GLY A 92 17.00 6.88 6.78
N ILE A 93 17.95 7.77 6.54
CA ILE A 93 17.79 9.21 6.70
C ILE A 93 16.99 9.74 5.51
N PHE A 94 15.97 10.51 5.77
CA PHE A 94 15.21 11.14 4.71
C PHE A 94 15.72 12.56 4.43
N LYS A 95 15.78 12.88 3.15
CA LYS A 95 16.17 14.18 2.63
C LYS A 95 15.08 14.74 1.72
N PRO A 96 14.65 16.00 1.90
CA PRO A 96 13.73 16.62 0.97
C PRO A 96 14.40 16.74 -0.40
N LEU A 97 13.64 16.41 -1.45
CA LEU A 97 14.04 16.66 -2.83
C LEU A 97 13.55 18.02 -3.33
N LEU A 98 13.08 18.89 -2.44
CA LEU A 98 12.66 20.25 -2.73
C LEU A 98 13.77 21.23 -2.33
N GLN A 99 14.30 21.98 -3.29
CA GLN A 99 15.46 22.85 -3.12
C GLN A 99 15.25 23.91 -2.04
N SER A 100 14.05 24.51 -1.99
CA SER A 100 13.69 25.51 -0.98
C SER A 100 13.66 24.98 0.46
N LEU A 101 13.52 23.66 0.64
CA LEU A 101 13.54 23.00 1.96
C LEU A 101 14.86 22.28 2.26
N ALA A 102 15.80 22.21 1.32
CA ALA A 102 17.07 21.52 1.50
C ALA A 102 17.94 22.13 2.63
N GLY A 103 17.82 23.43 2.88
CA GLY A 103 18.51 24.13 3.97
C GLY A 103 17.71 24.27 5.26
N ASN A 104 16.47 23.77 5.32
CA ASN A 104 15.60 23.94 6.47
C ASN A 104 15.84 22.81 7.48
N GLN A 105 16.69 23.06 8.47
CA GLN A 105 17.06 22.07 9.49
C GLN A 105 15.85 21.63 10.33
N GLU A 106 14.95 22.54 10.71
CA GLU A 106 13.76 22.20 11.50
C GLU A 106 12.86 21.20 10.77
N PHE A 107 12.70 21.38 9.47
CA PHE A 107 11.95 20.44 8.63
C PHE A 107 12.63 19.07 8.59
N ILE A 108 13.95 19.04 8.38
CA ILE A 108 14.73 17.79 8.30
C ILE A 108 14.70 17.02 9.62
N ASP A 109 14.85 17.71 10.76
CA ASP A 109 14.82 17.11 12.09
C ASP A 109 13.44 16.52 12.38
N LYS A 110 12.38 17.28 12.06
CA LYS A 110 11.01 16.79 12.23
C LYS A 110 10.71 15.59 11.35
N LEU A 111 11.26 15.56 10.14
CA LEU A 111 11.06 14.47 9.20
C LEU A 111 11.74 13.18 9.67
N ASN A 112 12.92 13.27 10.28
CA ASN A 112 13.67 12.12 10.76
C ASN A 112 13.30 11.66 12.18
N SER A 113 12.71 12.53 13.01
CA SER A 113 12.20 12.15 14.35
C SER A 113 10.96 11.24 14.31
N GLN A 114 10.26 11.15 13.18
CA GLN A 114 9.07 10.29 13.05
C GLN A 114 9.38 8.83 12.79
N ILE A 115 10.65 8.48 12.60
CA ILE A 115 11.04 7.10 12.25
C ILE A 115 10.98 6.18 13.49
N ASP A 116 11.18 6.74 14.68
CA ASP A 116 11.20 6.00 15.97
C ASP A 116 9.84 5.36 16.33
N GLU A 117 8.72 6.03 16.08
CA GLU A 117 7.38 5.57 16.50
C GLU A 117 6.82 4.44 15.61
N SER A 118 7.14 4.45 14.32
CA SER A 118 6.62 3.46 13.38
C SER A 118 7.21 2.06 13.57
N SER A 119 8.36 1.95 14.24
CA SER A 119 9.03 0.66 14.51
C SER A 119 8.50 -0.06 15.76
N LEU A 120 7.73 0.62 16.63
CA LEU A 120 7.28 0.06 17.91
C LEU A 120 5.86 -0.54 17.88
N SER A 121 5.09 -0.33 16.80
CA SER A 121 3.70 -0.79 16.70
C SER A 121 3.53 -2.20 16.09
N GLU A 122 4.60 -2.85 15.60
CA GLU A 122 4.53 -4.20 15.02
C GLU A 122 4.47 -5.36 16.03
N LEU A 123 4.52 -5.10 17.34
CA LEU A 123 4.57 -6.17 18.37
C LEU A 123 3.24 -6.41 19.13
N SER A 124 2.14 -5.72 18.82
CA SER A 124 0.92 -5.80 19.67
C SER A 124 -0.39 -6.17 18.97
N THR A 125 -0.39 -6.97 17.90
CA THR A 125 -1.67 -7.52 17.39
C THR A 125 -1.58 -8.94 16.82
N LYS A 126 -1.14 -9.92 17.63
CA LYS A 126 -1.58 -11.31 17.43
C LYS A 126 -1.41 -12.22 18.65
N SER A 127 -2.25 -12.08 19.67
CA SER A 127 -2.54 -13.20 20.57
C SER A 127 -3.90 -13.03 21.25
N GLN A 128 -4.96 -13.46 20.56
CA GLN A 128 -6.15 -13.98 21.21
C GLN A 128 -6.61 -15.23 20.46
N ARG A 129 -6.10 -16.38 20.92
CA ARG A 129 -6.83 -17.65 20.86
C ARG A 129 -7.00 -18.09 22.31
N PRO A 130 -8.21 -18.05 22.89
CA PRO A 130 -8.47 -18.82 24.08
C PRO A 130 -8.48 -20.31 23.70
N SER A 131 -7.51 -21.03 24.25
CA SER A 131 -7.45 -22.49 24.27
C SER A 131 -8.44 -23.01 25.30
N THR A 132 -9.43 -23.78 24.87
CA THR A 132 -10.22 -24.62 25.77
C THR A 132 -10.14 -26.06 25.27
N PHE A 133 -9.20 -26.80 25.83
CA PHE A 133 -9.29 -28.25 25.97
C PHE A 133 -9.69 -28.50 27.43
N ASP A 134 -10.84 -29.15 27.64
CA ASP A 134 -11.09 -29.95 28.83
C ASP A 134 -11.87 -31.20 28.42
N VAL A 135 -11.60 -32.26 29.16
CA VAL A 135 -11.65 -33.67 28.75
C VAL A 135 -12.75 -34.38 29.57
N ASP A 136 -13.50 -35.28 28.91
CA ASP A 136 -14.36 -36.35 29.49
C ASP A 136 -15.57 -35.88 30.37
N GLU A 137 -16.74 -36.52 30.48
CA GLU A 137 -17.02 -37.95 30.66
C GLU A 137 -18.55 -38.23 30.59
N PHE A 138 -18.88 -39.40 30.04
CA PHE A 138 -20.05 -40.28 30.31
C PHE A 138 -21.50 -40.01 29.85
N ARG A 139 -21.94 -41.02 29.08
CA ARG A 139 -23.14 -41.88 29.20
C ARG A 139 -24.14 -41.83 28.04
N ALA A 140 -24.02 -42.88 27.24
CA ALA A 140 -25.01 -43.49 26.37
C ALA A 140 -26.46 -43.42 26.88
N VAL A 141 -27.40 -43.14 25.97
CA VAL A 141 -28.58 -43.99 25.77
C VAL A 141 -29.08 -43.89 24.32
N ARG A 142 -29.42 -45.06 23.77
CA ARG A 142 -30.07 -45.34 22.48
C ARG A 142 -31.38 -44.57 22.26
N SER A 143 -31.65 -44.18 21.01
CA SER A 143 -32.90 -44.49 20.24
C SER A 143 -32.81 -43.79 18.86
N ARG A 144 -32.55 -44.51 17.77
CA ARG A 144 -33.53 -45.09 16.82
C ARG A 144 -34.60 -44.12 16.31
N SER A 145 -34.49 -43.77 15.02
CA SER A 145 -35.52 -43.61 13.95
C SER A 145 -34.82 -42.88 12.77
N ARG A 146 -34.41 -43.42 11.62
CA ARG A 146 -34.99 -44.30 10.58
C ARG A 146 -36.22 -43.73 9.85
N SER A 147 -35.98 -43.06 8.71
CA SER A 147 -36.70 -43.14 7.41
C SER A 147 -36.23 -41.95 6.54
N SER A 148 -35.47 -42.10 5.45
CA SER A 148 -35.73 -42.70 4.12
C SER A 148 -36.67 -41.85 3.24
N MET A 149 -36.15 -41.37 2.10
CA MET A 149 -36.70 -41.49 0.72
C MET A 149 -36.11 -40.39 -0.18
N THR A 150 -35.19 -40.73 -1.11
CA THR A 150 -35.40 -40.87 -2.59
C THR A 150 -35.75 -39.55 -3.31
N SER A 151 -35.32 -39.20 -4.51
CA SER A 151 -34.34 -39.69 -5.49
C SER A 151 -34.47 -38.76 -6.71
N SER A 152 -33.33 -38.40 -7.32
CA SER A 152 -33.14 -38.39 -8.78
C SER A 152 -33.53 -37.19 -9.68
N LYS A 153 -32.63 -36.98 -10.65
CA LYS A 153 -32.79 -36.51 -12.06
C LYS A 153 -32.50 -35.04 -12.42
N LYS A 154 -31.30 -34.83 -12.97
CA LYS A 154 -31.02 -33.93 -14.13
C LYS A 154 -31.82 -34.42 -15.36
N PRO A 155 -32.15 -33.58 -16.37
CA PRO A 155 -31.19 -33.33 -17.48
C PRO A 155 -31.28 -31.93 -18.17
N LEU A 156 -30.20 -31.57 -18.89
CA LEU A 156 -30.14 -30.61 -20.03
C LEU A 156 -30.92 -31.20 -21.24
N PRO A 157 -31.34 -30.46 -22.32
CA PRO A 157 -30.44 -29.70 -23.23
C PRO A 157 -31.08 -28.57 -24.11
N LYS A 158 -30.28 -28.07 -25.10
CA LYS A 158 -30.55 -27.29 -26.35
C LYS A 158 -30.00 -25.85 -26.31
N ARG A 159 -28.99 -25.44 -27.08
CA ARG A 159 -28.65 -25.49 -28.54
C ARG A 159 -29.49 -24.53 -29.42
N GLY A 160 -28.83 -23.46 -29.87
CA GLY A 160 -29.16 -22.60 -31.03
C GLY A 160 -28.06 -21.51 -31.16
N SER A 161 -27.06 -21.64 -32.05
CA SER A 161 -27.01 -21.35 -33.50
C SER A 161 -26.88 -19.86 -33.89
N ARG A 162 -25.63 -19.47 -34.21
CA ARG A 162 -25.11 -18.63 -35.33
C ARG A 162 -25.90 -17.39 -35.82
N THR A 163 -25.19 -16.26 -35.95
CA THR A 163 -24.84 -15.50 -37.20
C THR A 163 -23.86 -14.37 -36.76
N SER A 164 -22.63 -14.19 -37.28
CA SER A 164 -22.12 -13.74 -38.59
C SER A 164 -22.74 -12.43 -39.12
N GLY A 165 -22.13 -11.29 -38.75
CA GLY A 165 -22.39 -9.97 -39.31
C GLY A 165 -21.12 -9.36 -39.90
N LEU A 166 -20.98 -9.50 -41.21
CA LEU A 166 -19.93 -8.99 -42.09
C LEU A 166 -20.36 -7.60 -42.61
N ARG A 167 -19.47 -6.59 -42.63
CA ARG A 167 -19.44 -5.41 -43.55
C ARG A 167 -18.53 -4.33 -42.95
N LYS A 168 -17.83 -3.47 -43.67
CA LYS A 168 -17.18 -3.43 -45.00
C LYS A 168 -16.38 -2.12 -44.95
N SER A 169 -15.18 -2.12 -45.51
CA SER A 169 -14.37 -0.93 -45.78
C SER A 169 -15.09 0.10 -46.66
N ALA A 170 -14.80 1.38 -46.44
CA ALA A 170 -14.90 2.43 -47.45
C ALA A 170 -13.82 3.48 -47.20
N THR A 171 -12.75 3.38 -47.99
CA THR A 171 -11.87 4.48 -48.39
C THR A 171 -12.68 5.50 -49.19
N ASN A 172 -12.41 6.79 -49.01
CA ASN A 172 -12.54 7.73 -50.12
C ASN A 172 -11.41 8.76 -50.05
N SER A 173 -10.73 8.85 -51.19
CA SER A 173 -9.75 9.87 -51.58
C SER A 173 -10.41 11.21 -51.84
#